data_AF-A0A9X0BMX9-F1
#
_entry.id   AF-A0A9X0BMX9-F1
#
_cell.length_a   1.000
_cell.length_b   1.000
_cell.length_c   1.000
_cell.angle_alpha   90.00
_cell.angle_beta   90.00
_cell.angle_gamma   90.00
#
_symmetry.space_group_name_H-M   'P 1'
#
loop_
_entity.id
_entity.type
_entity.pdbx_description
1 polymer ?
#
loop_
_entity_poly.entity_id
_entity_poly.type
_entity_poly.pdbx_seq_one_letter_code
_entity_poly.pdbx_strand_id
1 'polypeptide(L)'
;MAGNLATGPVVPSLIGGLLNTLTLPLFIFAAGPVSGGHVNPTITMATFFARLSTFPRSILYISFQLLGATVAGYLLRGSFDTRSFVIPGCVIDTSVVSVGSAFTIEVTTDFMLIFLSFSVGLDPRQREVFGPALGPIFVGIILGITSFGTGYSQVGYTGFGTY
;
A
#
# COMPACT_ATOMS: atom_id res chain seq x y z
N MET A 1 -23.23 3.16 12.54
CA MET A 1 -21.80 3.37 12.20
C MET A 1 -21.58 4.78 11.66
N ALA A 2 -21.99 5.83 12.40
CA ALA A 2 -22.11 7.19 11.85
C ALA A 2 -21.05 8.20 12.35
N GLY A 3 -20.00 7.74 13.06
CA GLY A 3 -19.15 8.65 13.85
C GLY A 3 -17.92 9.24 13.15
N ASN A 4 -17.32 8.57 12.17
CA ASN A 4 -15.97 8.94 11.69
C ASN A 4 -15.94 9.59 10.29
N LEU A 5 -17.11 9.82 9.69
CA LEU A 5 -17.28 10.42 8.35
C LEU A 5 -18.06 11.73 8.38
N ALA A 6 -18.04 12.48 9.49
CA ALA A 6 -18.74 13.77 9.56
C ALA A 6 -18.32 14.75 8.42
N THR A 7 -17.17 14.50 7.80
CA THR A 7 -16.58 15.23 6.67
C THR A 7 -16.66 14.48 5.32
N GLY A 8 -17.37 13.35 5.23
CA GLY A 8 -17.46 12.52 4.03
C GLY A 8 -16.19 11.68 3.75
N PRO A 9 -16.11 11.02 2.58
CA PRO A 9 -14.99 10.13 2.25
C PRO A 9 -13.66 10.87 1.98
N VAL A 10 -13.69 12.18 1.77
CA VAL A 10 -12.53 12.98 1.39
C VAL A 10 -11.47 13.03 2.49
N VAL A 11 -11.83 13.39 3.72
CA VAL A 11 -10.85 13.56 4.82
C VAL A 11 -10.17 12.24 5.20
N PRO A 12 -10.88 11.11 5.43
CA PRO A 12 -10.23 9.84 5.73
C PRO A 12 -9.31 9.38 4.59
N SER A 13 -9.74 9.55 3.34
CA SER A 13 -8.92 9.19 2.17
C SER A 13 -7.68 10.05 2.04
N LEU A 14 -7.79 11.35 2.35
CA LEU A 14 -6.66 12.28 2.35
C LEU A 14 -5.66 11.92 3.44
N ILE A 15 -6.13 11.62 4.65
CA ILE A 15 -5.28 11.17 5.75
C ILE A 15 -4.57 9.86 5.37
N GLY A 16 -5.31 8.87 4.85
CA GLY A 16 -4.74 7.61 4.39
C GLY A 16 -3.68 7.81 3.29
N GLY A 17 -3.98 8.62 2.28
CA GLY A 17 -3.04 8.94 1.20
C GLY A 17 -1.77 9.64 1.69
N LEU A 18 -1.90 10.60 2.62
CA LEU A 18 -0.75 11.30 3.21
C LEU A 18 0.11 10.37 4.07
N LEU A 19 -0.52 9.54 4.92
CA LEU A 19 0.18 8.53 5.71
C LEU A 19 0.96 7.60 4.79
N ASN A 20 0.33 7.09 3.74
CA ASN A 20 1.00 6.21 2.80
C ASN A 20 2.16 6.91 2.05
N THR A 21 1.97 8.17 1.65
CA THR A 21 3.00 8.97 0.96
C THR A 21 4.25 9.15 1.82
N LEU A 22 4.08 9.37 3.12
CA LEU A 22 5.18 9.69 4.03
C LEU A 22 5.80 8.43 4.65
N THR A 23 4.97 7.48 5.05
CA THR A 23 5.40 6.32 5.84
C THR A 23 6.06 5.25 4.96
N LEU A 24 5.55 5.00 3.75
CA LEU A 24 6.13 3.97 2.88
C LEU A 24 7.59 4.28 2.51
N PRO A 25 7.97 5.49 2.04
CA PRO A 25 9.37 5.81 1.75
C PRO A 25 10.27 5.64 2.96
N LEU A 26 9.82 6.02 4.16
CA LEU A 26 10.59 5.88 5.39
C LEU A 26 10.88 4.40 5.71
N PHE A 27 9.88 3.53 5.55
CA PHE A 27 10.09 2.09 5.69
C PHE A 27 11.05 1.54 4.65
N ILE A 28 10.93 1.97 3.38
CA ILE A 28 11.84 1.54 2.32
C ILE A 28 13.26 2.06 2.59
N PHE A 29 13.46 3.28 3.08
CA PHE A 29 14.78 3.79 3.46
C PHE A 29 15.39 3.00 4.62
N ALA A 30 14.60 2.66 5.64
CA ALA A 30 15.06 1.92 6.80
C ALA A 30 15.37 0.45 6.47
N ALA A 31 14.49 -0.22 5.72
CA ALA A 31 14.60 -1.65 5.42
C ALA A 31 15.36 -1.95 4.12
N GLY A 32 15.50 -0.97 3.23
CA GLY A 32 16.09 -1.08 1.89
C GLY A 32 17.50 -1.65 1.88
N PRO A 33 18.45 -1.12 2.67
CA PRO A 33 19.82 -1.63 2.71
C PRO A 33 19.94 -3.11 3.12
N VAL A 34 18.99 -3.61 3.91
CA VAL A 34 19.01 -4.99 4.44
C VAL A 34 18.20 -5.95 3.56
N SER A 35 17.02 -5.53 3.11
CA SER A 35 16.02 -6.40 2.48
C SER A 35 15.66 -6.01 1.05
N GLY A 36 16.03 -4.83 0.58
CA GLY A 36 15.47 -4.25 -0.65
C GLY A 36 14.12 -3.57 -0.43
N GLY A 37 13.59 -3.57 0.80
CA GLY A 37 12.47 -2.72 1.19
C GLY A 37 11.16 -3.02 0.46
N HIS A 38 10.85 -4.28 0.16
CA HIS A 38 9.64 -4.62 -0.62
C HIS A 38 8.35 -4.23 0.10
N VAL A 39 8.26 -4.51 1.42
CA VAL A 39 7.15 -4.19 2.34
C VAL A 39 5.72 -4.44 1.82
N ASN A 40 5.58 -5.25 0.77
CA ASN A 40 4.35 -5.50 0.05
C ASN A 40 4.45 -6.90 -0.64
N PRO A 41 3.48 -7.79 -0.43
CA PRO A 41 3.48 -9.13 -1.06
C PRO A 41 3.45 -9.10 -2.58
N THR A 42 2.66 -8.22 -3.19
CA THR A 42 2.61 -8.08 -4.65
C THR A 42 3.94 -7.61 -5.25
N ILE A 43 4.60 -6.62 -4.64
CA ILE A 43 5.96 -6.19 -5.05
C ILE A 43 6.95 -7.35 -4.92
N THR A 44 6.82 -8.16 -3.88
CA THR A 44 7.64 -9.37 -3.69
C THR A 44 7.38 -10.44 -4.74
N MET A 45 6.13 -10.63 -5.15
CA MET A 45 5.77 -11.53 -6.25
C MET A 45 6.28 -10.99 -7.59
N ALA A 46 6.12 -9.70 -7.86
CA ALA A 46 6.59 -9.07 -9.10
C ALA A 46 8.12 -9.19 -9.23
N THR A 47 8.86 -8.93 -8.16
CA THR A 47 10.33 -9.10 -8.13
C THR A 47 10.75 -10.56 -8.28
N PHE A 48 9.98 -11.52 -7.76
CA PHE A 48 10.20 -12.94 -8.01
C PHE A 48 10.04 -13.30 -9.49
N PHE A 49 8.92 -12.92 -10.12
CA PHE A 49 8.68 -13.20 -11.54
C PHE A 49 9.65 -12.46 -12.47
N ALA A 50 10.11 -11.28 -12.07
CA ALA A 50 11.17 -10.53 -12.75
C ALA A 50 12.58 -11.08 -12.50
N ARG A 51 12.72 -12.17 -11.73
CA ARG A 51 14.01 -12.82 -11.37
C ARG A 51 14.96 -11.91 -10.56
N LEU A 52 14.41 -10.96 -9.81
CA LEU A 52 15.13 -10.09 -8.88
C LEU A 52 15.16 -10.66 -7.45
N SER A 53 14.28 -11.61 -7.14
CA SER A 53 14.25 -12.33 -5.85
C SER A 53 14.21 -13.84 -6.07
N THR A 54 14.79 -14.61 -5.14
CA THR A 54 14.73 -16.08 -5.16
C THR A 54 13.44 -16.58 -4.51
N PHE A 55 13.00 -17.78 -4.90
CA PHE A 55 11.78 -18.39 -4.35
C PHE A 55 11.77 -18.48 -2.81
N PRO A 56 12.83 -18.98 -2.13
CA PRO A 56 12.84 -19.02 -0.67
C PRO A 56 12.77 -17.63 -0.03
N ARG A 57 13.45 -16.64 -0.60
CA ARG A 57 13.42 -15.25 -0.11
C ARG A 57 12.02 -14.66 -0.24
N SER A 58 11.34 -14.90 -1.36
CA SER A 58 9.99 -14.41 -1.59
C SER A 58 8.96 -15.04 -0.63
N ILE A 59 9.08 -16.33 -0.31
CA ILE A 59 8.24 -16.97 0.72
C ILE A 59 8.43 -16.29 2.07
N LEU A 60 9.68 -16.10 2.50
CA LEU A 60 9.97 -15.44 3.78
C LEU A 60 9.41 -14.02 3.81
N TYR A 61 9.58 -13.27 2.71
CA TYR A 61 9.11 -11.88 2.63
C TYR A 61 7.60 -11.79 2.79
N ILE A 62 6.86 -12.59 2.02
CA ILE A 62 5.39 -12.60 2.08
C ILE A 62 4.94 -13.04 3.48
N SER A 63 5.58 -14.05 4.07
CA SER A 63 5.23 -14.55 5.41
C SER A 63 5.41 -13.48 6.49
N PHE A 64 6.55 -12.77 6.49
CA PHE A 64 6.82 -11.71 7.45
C PHE A 64 6.00 -10.44 7.19
N GLN A 65 5.69 -10.12 5.94
CA GLN A 65 4.79 -9.01 5.59
C GLN A 65 3.37 -9.26 6.14
N LEU A 66 2.81 -10.45 5.89
CA LEU A 66 1.49 -10.82 6.40
C LEU A 66 1.47 -10.90 7.93
N LEU A 67 2.52 -11.44 8.55
CA LEU A 67 2.66 -11.47 10.01
C LEU A 67 2.73 -10.05 10.59
N GLY A 68 3.54 -9.18 10.00
CA GLY A 68 3.69 -7.79 10.42
C GLY A 68 2.37 -7.02 10.33
N ALA A 69 1.66 -7.13 9.20
CA ALA A 69 0.34 -6.52 9.02
C ALA A 69 -0.68 -7.03 10.06
N THR A 70 -0.67 -8.34 10.33
CA THR A 70 -1.53 -8.95 11.35
C THR A 70 -1.24 -8.41 12.75
N VAL A 71 0.04 -8.36 13.14
CA VAL A 71 0.47 -7.81 14.44
C VAL A 71 0.09 -6.33 14.56
N ALA A 72 0.32 -5.53 13.51
CA ALA A 72 -0.06 -4.11 13.49
C ALA A 72 -1.57 -3.92 13.68
N GLY A 73 -2.40 -4.73 13.00
CA GLY A 73 -3.86 -4.70 13.17
C GLY A 73 -4.32 -5.02 14.60
N TYR A 74 -3.69 -6.02 15.25
CA TYR A 74 -3.99 -6.35 16.64
C TYR A 74 -3.53 -5.25 17.61
N LEU A 75 -2.37 -4.65 17.37
CA LEU A 75 -1.88 -3.53 18.19
C LEU A 75 -2.81 -2.33 18.10
N LEU A 76 -3.21 -1.91 16.89
CA LEU A 76 -4.18 -0.82 16.71
C LEU A 76 -5.50 -1.09 17.41
N ARG A 77 -6.02 -2.31 17.29
CA ARG A 77 -7.23 -2.72 17.98
C ARG A 77 -7.09 -2.67 19.51
N GLY A 78 -5.93 -3.06 20.05
CA GLY A 78 -5.63 -2.96 21.47
C GLY A 78 -5.45 -1.51 21.94
N SER A 79 -4.89 -0.64 21.09
CA SER A 79 -4.65 0.78 21.43
C SER A 79 -5.90 1.64 21.41
N PHE A 80 -6.91 1.29 20.60
CA PHE A 80 -8.15 2.08 20.49
C PHE A 80 -9.28 1.58 21.41
N ASP A 81 -9.07 0.50 22.16
CA ASP A 81 -10.08 -0.13 23.03
C ASP A 81 -11.42 -0.41 22.32
N THR A 82 -11.40 -0.51 20.99
CA THR A 82 -12.60 -0.72 20.17
C THR A 82 -12.30 -1.62 18.99
N ARG A 83 -13.34 -2.36 18.56
CA ARG A 83 -13.34 -3.10 17.29
C ARG A 83 -13.86 -2.25 16.13
N SER A 84 -14.45 -1.09 16.43
CA SER A 84 -15.16 -0.26 15.47
C SER A 84 -14.27 0.89 15.00
N PHE A 85 -13.25 0.58 14.22
CA PHE A 85 -12.38 1.56 13.57
C PHE A 85 -12.23 1.24 12.08
N VAL A 86 -11.93 2.27 11.29
CA VAL A 86 -11.74 2.17 9.84
C VAL A 86 -10.27 2.37 9.54
N ILE A 87 -9.67 1.43 8.82
CA ILE A 87 -8.35 1.59 8.22
C ILE A 87 -8.58 1.96 6.75
N PRO A 88 -8.15 3.16 6.30
CA PRO A 88 -8.19 3.50 4.88
C PRO A 88 -7.50 2.42 4.05
N GLY A 89 -8.15 1.97 2.99
CA GLY A 89 -7.64 0.89 2.13
C GLY A 89 -8.15 -0.51 2.47
N CYS A 90 -8.71 -0.74 3.67
CA CYS A 90 -9.01 -2.11 4.13
C CYS A 90 -10.50 -2.43 4.26
N VAL A 91 -11.38 -1.47 3.95
CA VAL A 91 -12.83 -1.61 4.16
C VAL A 91 -13.60 -1.39 2.86
N ILE A 92 -14.50 -2.33 2.59
CA ILE A 92 -15.49 -2.29 1.52
C ILE A 92 -16.88 -2.57 2.08
N ASP A 93 -17.86 -1.76 1.70
CA ASP A 93 -19.28 -1.99 1.91
C ASP A 93 -19.88 -2.66 0.67
N THR A 94 -20.07 -3.98 0.77
CA THR A 94 -20.57 -4.81 -0.33
C THR A 94 -22.04 -4.58 -0.67
N SER A 95 -22.78 -3.80 0.15
CA SER A 95 -24.14 -3.37 -0.20
C SER A 95 -24.15 -2.23 -1.22
N VAL A 96 -23.03 -1.52 -1.36
CA VAL A 96 -22.88 -0.35 -2.25
C VAL A 96 -21.88 -0.63 -3.38
N VAL A 97 -20.81 -1.39 -3.11
CA VAL A 97 -19.73 -1.67 -4.06
C VAL A 97 -19.66 -3.16 -4.34
N SER A 98 -19.78 -3.54 -5.61
CA SER A 98 -19.66 -4.95 -6.00
C SER A 98 -18.22 -5.44 -5.86
N VAL A 99 -18.05 -6.71 -5.49
CA VAL A 99 -16.73 -7.35 -5.39
C VAL A 99 -15.97 -7.27 -6.72
N GLY A 100 -16.67 -7.43 -7.85
CA GLY A 100 -16.07 -7.30 -9.18
C GLY A 100 -15.50 -5.91 -9.46
N SER A 101 -16.24 -4.85 -9.10
CA SER A 101 -15.76 -3.47 -9.26
C SER A 101 -14.55 -3.20 -8.38
N ALA A 102 -14.59 -3.62 -7.11
CA ALA A 102 -13.47 -3.46 -6.20
C ALA A 102 -12.24 -4.22 -6.68
N PHE A 103 -12.42 -5.46 -7.16
CA PHE A 103 -11.34 -6.24 -7.75
C PHE A 103 -10.71 -5.55 -8.96
N THR A 104 -11.51 -4.99 -9.88
CA THR A 104 -10.98 -4.25 -11.04
C THR A 104 -10.17 -3.03 -10.61
N ILE A 105 -10.62 -2.29 -9.60
CA ILE A 105 -9.90 -1.14 -9.06
C ILE A 105 -8.56 -1.61 -8.48
N GLU A 106 -8.58 -2.57 -7.55
CA GLU A 106 -7.38 -3.12 -6.90
C GLU A 106 -6.34 -3.62 -7.92
N VAL A 107 -6.77 -4.40 -8.91
CA VAL A 107 -5.86 -4.93 -9.96
C VAL A 107 -5.25 -3.79 -10.78
N THR A 108 -6.04 -2.78 -11.13
CA THR A 108 -5.56 -1.66 -11.96
C THR A 108 -4.56 -0.80 -11.20
N THR A 109 -4.84 -0.48 -9.93
CA THR A 109 -3.98 0.35 -9.09
C THR A 109 -2.72 -0.40 -8.66
N ASP A 110 -2.81 -1.71 -8.41
CA ASP A 110 -1.64 -2.55 -8.09
C ASP A 110 -0.74 -2.72 -9.31
N PHE A 111 -1.31 -2.86 -10.52
CA PHE A 111 -0.53 -2.82 -11.74
C PHE A 111 0.22 -1.50 -11.91
N MET A 112 -0.46 -0.36 -11.67
CA MET A 112 0.15 0.96 -11.72
C MET A 112 1.29 1.09 -10.70
N LEU A 113 1.07 0.62 -9.47
CA LEU A 113 2.08 0.60 -8.42
C LEU A 113 3.30 -0.22 -8.85
N ILE A 114 3.11 -1.46 -9.30
CA ILE A 114 4.21 -2.33 -9.72
C ILE A 114 4.97 -1.70 -10.88
N PHE A 115 4.25 -1.27 -11.93
CA PHE A 115 4.85 -0.70 -13.13
C PHE A 115 5.73 0.50 -12.79
N LEU A 116 5.20 1.43 -12.00
CA LEU A 116 5.95 2.63 -11.64
C LEU A 116 7.06 2.33 -10.62
N SER A 117 6.85 1.43 -9.65
CA SER A 117 7.89 1.01 -8.71
C SER A 117 9.08 0.37 -9.42
N PHE A 118 8.82 -0.46 -10.44
CA PHE A 118 9.88 -0.99 -11.29
C PHE A 118 10.56 0.11 -12.10
N SER A 119 9.77 1.01 -12.67
CA SER A 119 10.27 2.08 -13.52
C SER A 119 11.17 3.04 -12.77
N VAL A 120 10.82 3.46 -11.53
CA VAL A 120 11.54 4.51 -10.79
C VAL A 120 12.41 4.00 -9.65
N GLY A 121 12.09 2.82 -9.10
CA GLY A 121 12.72 2.28 -7.89
C GLY A 121 13.68 1.11 -8.15
N LEU A 122 13.41 0.29 -9.17
CA LEU A 122 14.18 -0.94 -9.42
C LEU A 122 14.99 -0.93 -10.72
N ASP A 123 14.75 0.00 -11.65
CA ASP A 123 15.55 0.12 -12.87
C ASP A 123 16.92 0.76 -12.57
N PRO A 124 18.04 0.05 -12.80
CA PRO A 124 19.37 0.59 -12.58
C PRO A 124 19.66 1.86 -13.40
N ARG A 125 19.03 2.02 -14.56
CA ARG A 125 19.20 3.20 -15.43
C ARG A 125 18.66 4.47 -14.80
N GLN A 126 17.60 4.37 -13.99
CA GLN A 126 17.07 5.53 -13.29
C GLN A 126 17.96 6.01 -12.15
N ARG A 127 18.88 5.16 -11.66
CA ARG A 127 19.84 5.57 -10.63
C ARG A 127 20.75 6.70 -11.12
N GLU A 128 21.04 6.77 -12.42
CA GLU A 128 21.83 7.85 -13.03
C GLU A 128 21.04 9.16 -13.16
N VAL A 129 19.71 9.07 -13.29
CA VAL A 129 18.83 10.23 -13.51
C VAL A 129 18.40 10.87 -12.19
N PHE A 130 17.91 10.07 -11.24
CA PHE A 130 17.28 10.56 -10.01
C PHE A 130 18.03 10.14 -8.73
N GLY A 131 19.07 9.31 -8.85
CA GLY A 131 19.81 8.78 -7.70
C GLY A 131 19.01 7.73 -6.90
N PRO A 132 19.67 7.04 -5.95
CA PRO A 132 19.03 5.99 -5.15
C PRO A 132 18.02 6.51 -4.12
N ALA A 133 18.06 7.81 -3.80
CA ALA A 133 17.22 8.39 -2.73
C ALA A 133 15.79 8.69 -3.18
N LEU A 134 15.55 9.01 -4.46
CA LEU A 134 14.24 9.45 -4.92
C LEU A 134 13.28 8.30 -5.24
N GLY A 135 13.78 7.11 -5.57
CA GLY A 135 12.96 5.93 -5.86
C GLY A 135 11.91 5.63 -4.78
N PRO A 136 12.31 5.47 -3.51
CA PRO A 136 11.38 5.27 -2.39
C PRO A 136 10.31 6.37 -2.26
N ILE A 137 10.69 7.63 -2.48
CA ILE A 137 9.77 8.78 -2.40
C ILE A 137 8.71 8.69 -3.49
N PHE A 138 9.11 8.41 -4.73
CA PHE A 138 8.17 8.27 -5.83
C PHE A 138 7.20 7.10 -5.59
N VAL A 139 7.68 5.96 -5.11
CA VAL A 139 6.82 4.81 -4.75
C VAL A 139 5.78 5.20 -3.69
N GLY A 140 6.19 5.95 -2.65
CA GLY A 140 5.26 6.51 -1.65
C GLY A 140 4.21 7.43 -2.27
N ILE A 141 4.61 8.36 -3.14
CA ILE A 141 3.69 9.28 -3.82
C ILE A 141 2.66 8.52 -4.67
N ILE A 142 3.10 7.52 -5.43
CA ILE A 142 2.21 6.70 -6.28
C ILE A 142 1.16 6.00 -5.42
N LEU A 143 1.60 5.38 -4.32
CA LEU A 143 0.67 4.78 -3.37
C LEU A 143 -0.30 5.84 -2.81
N GLY A 144 0.22 6.94 -2.25
CA GLY A 144 -0.64 7.94 -1.63
C GLY A 144 -1.71 8.51 -2.55
N ILE A 145 -1.35 8.79 -3.81
CA ILE A 145 -2.27 9.29 -4.84
C ILE A 145 -3.32 8.24 -5.20
N THR A 146 -2.92 6.97 -5.38
CA THR A 146 -3.86 5.90 -5.74
C THR A 146 -4.79 5.55 -4.59
N SER A 147 -4.31 5.51 -3.33
CA SER A 147 -5.14 5.34 -2.13
C SER A 147 -6.13 6.49 -1.97
N PHE A 148 -5.69 7.74 -2.08
CA PHE A 148 -6.57 8.89 -2.00
C PHE A 148 -7.61 8.86 -3.11
N GLY A 149 -7.14 8.75 -4.37
CA GLY A 149 -7.96 8.79 -5.57
C GLY A 149 -9.10 7.79 -5.53
N THR A 150 -8.80 6.55 -5.20
CA THR A 150 -9.81 5.49 -5.15
C THR A 150 -10.70 5.58 -3.91
N GLY A 151 -10.17 6.01 -2.76
CA GLY A 151 -10.93 6.11 -1.50
C GLY A 151 -11.98 7.23 -1.47
N TYR A 152 -11.73 8.36 -2.14
CA TYR A 152 -12.76 9.42 -2.23
C TYR A 152 -13.74 9.19 -3.38
N SER A 153 -13.34 8.45 -4.42
CA SER A 153 -14.11 8.32 -5.66
C SER A 153 -15.38 7.48 -5.52
N GLN A 154 -15.44 6.56 -4.54
CA GLN A 154 -16.57 5.67 -4.36
C GLN A 154 -16.95 5.54 -2.88
N VAL A 155 -18.17 5.95 -2.54
CA VAL A 155 -18.71 5.75 -1.19
C VAL A 155 -18.83 4.24 -0.91
N GLY A 156 -18.39 3.82 0.28
CA GLY A 156 -18.34 2.40 0.65
C GLY A 156 -17.05 1.69 0.22
N TYR A 157 -16.09 2.37 -0.40
CA TYR A 157 -14.76 1.82 -0.66
C TYR A 157 -13.71 2.78 -0.08
N THR A 158 -12.85 2.27 0.80
CA THR A 158 -11.93 3.12 1.58
C THR A 158 -10.56 3.34 0.94
N GLY A 159 -10.39 2.91 -0.31
CA GLY A 159 -9.19 3.12 -1.11
C GLY A 159 -8.42 1.85 -1.42
N PHE A 160 -7.37 2.01 -2.21
CA PHE A 160 -6.43 0.95 -2.59
C PHE A 160 -5.65 0.41 -1.36
N GLY A 161 -5.61 -0.92 -1.21
CA GLY A 161 -5.34 -1.60 0.06
C GLY A 161 -4.17 -2.60 0.14
N THR A 162 -3.12 -2.48 -0.66
CA THR A 162 -2.08 -3.55 -0.75
C THR A 162 -0.96 -3.52 0.31
N TYR A 163 -1.13 -2.86 1.48
CA TYR A 163 -0.05 -2.64 2.47
C TYR A 163 -0.51 -2.81 3.90
#